data_AF-X1K101-F1
#
_entry.id   AF-X1K101-F1
#
_cell.length_a   1.000
_cell.length_b   1.000
_cell.length_c   1.000
_cell.angle_alpha   90.00
_cell.angle_beta   90.00
_cell.angle_gamma   90.00
#
_symmetry.space_group_name_H-M   'P 1'
#
loop_
_entity.id
_entity.type
_entity.pdbx_description
1 polymer ?
#
loop_
_entity_poly.entity_id
_entity_poly.type
_entity_poly.pdbx_seq_one_letter_code
_entity_poly.pdbx_strand_id
1 'polypeptide(L)'
;IIQKVLIQNIGRSKKKLKLNEEKQYIPRNKSRIMFLKFKKNKIAIIGLVIISILIFTGIFADFIAPQSYREQNLPLKNQSPSSNFWFGTDEFGRCIFSRIVYGARISLKVAIISTGISVLIGIIIGSISAYYGGFLDQILVVLMDVMWAFPTILLSLVIVAIIGASLNSVIIAIALSYWVQYARLIRGQILSLKNELYIEVTRSLGANDSTILWKHLLPNAIIPVVVAATLGMGSAIVLEATF
;
A
#
# COMPACT_ATOMS: atom_id res chain seq x y z
N ILE A 1 45.45 -17.73 -41.58
CA ILE A 1 45.20 -16.31 -41.23
C ILE A 1 43.84 -16.14 -40.55
N ILE A 2 42.75 -16.64 -41.14
CA ILE A 2 41.36 -16.50 -40.63
C ILE A 2 41.16 -17.06 -39.21
N GLN A 3 41.76 -18.21 -38.89
CA GLN A 3 41.62 -18.83 -37.56
C GLN A 3 42.27 -18.02 -36.43
N LYS A 4 43.40 -17.34 -36.70
CA LYS A 4 44.05 -16.44 -35.72
C LYS A 4 43.21 -15.19 -35.46
N VAL A 5 42.56 -14.64 -36.50
CA VAL A 5 41.68 -13.46 -36.38
C VAL A 5 40.42 -13.78 -35.55
N LEU A 6 39.83 -14.96 -35.75
CA LEU A 6 38.68 -15.43 -34.97
C LEU A 6 39.02 -15.59 -33.47
N ILE A 7 40.16 -16.21 -33.15
CA ILE A 7 40.60 -16.39 -31.76
C ILE A 7 40.88 -15.04 -31.08
N GLN A 8 41.49 -14.09 -31.80
CA GLN A 8 41.74 -12.73 -31.30
C GLN A 8 40.45 -11.95 -31.03
N ASN A 9 39.44 -12.09 -31.91
CA ASN A 9 38.13 -11.45 -31.73
C ASN A 9 37.34 -12.03 -30.55
N ILE A 10 37.40 -13.35 -30.35
CA ILE A 10 36.78 -14.02 -29.19
C ILE A 10 37.44 -13.57 -27.89
N GLY A 11 38.77 -13.44 -27.86
CA GLY A 11 39.52 -12.94 -26.70
C GLY A 11 39.18 -11.47 -26.36
N ARG A 12 39.06 -10.61 -27.38
CA ARG A 12 38.63 -9.21 -27.19
C ARG A 12 37.18 -9.08 -26.73
N SER A 13 36.28 -9.94 -27.22
CA SER A 13 34.87 -9.98 -26.81
C SER A 13 34.74 -10.42 -25.34
N LYS A 14 35.41 -11.50 -24.94
CA LYS A 14 35.44 -11.95 -23.52
C LYS A 14 36.06 -10.91 -22.59
N LYS A 15 37.10 -10.19 -23.04
CA LYS A 15 37.71 -9.10 -22.27
C LYS A 15 36.77 -7.90 -22.14
N LYS A 16 36.02 -7.53 -23.18
CA LYS A 16 34.97 -6.51 -23.11
C LYS A 16 33.81 -6.91 -22.20
N LEU A 17 33.38 -8.17 -22.23
CA LEU A 17 32.34 -8.70 -21.34
C LEU A 17 32.80 -8.68 -19.87
N LYS A 18 34.03 -9.13 -19.59
CA LYS A 18 34.62 -9.06 -18.24
C LYS A 18 34.82 -7.61 -17.74
N LEU A 19 35.24 -6.69 -18.61
CA LEU A 19 35.35 -5.26 -18.25
C LEU A 19 34.00 -4.58 -17.98
N ASN A 20 32.91 -5.09 -18.57
CA ASN A 20 31.56 -4.59 -18.31
C ASN A 20 30.96 -5.18 -17.02
N GLU A 21 31.32 -6.41 -16.65
CA GLU A 21 30.91 -7.03 -15.39
C GLU A 21 31.66 -6.45 -14.18
N GLU A 22 32.96 -6.15 -14.30
CA GLU A 22 33.74 -5.51 -13.22
C GLU A 22 33.40 -4.02 -12.98
N LYS A 23 32.67 -3.38 -13.91
CA LYS A 23 32.20 -2.00 -13.77
C LYS A 23 30.70 -1.90 -13.52
N GLN A 24 30.11 -2.86 -12.81
CA GLN A 24 28.83 -2.64 -12.15
C GLN A 24 29.04 -1.65 -10.99
N TYR A 25 29.07 -0.37 -11.33
CA TYR A 25 29.23 0.76 -10.42
C TYR A 25 28.10 0.70 -9.38
N ILE A 26 28.38 0.14 -8.19
CA ILE A 26 27.45 0.20 -7.05
C ILE A 26 27.51 1.64 -6.57
N PRO A 27 26.45 2.44 -6.82
CA PRO A 27 26.51 3.85 -6.50
C PRO A 27 26.57 4.04 -4.99
N ARG A 28 27.55 4.83 -4.53
CA ARG A 28 27.83 5.18 -3.13
C ARG A 28 26.62 5.75 -2.36
N ASN A 29 25.52 6.08 -3.04
CA ASN A 29 24.25 6.45 -2.43
C ASN A 29 23.05 6.07 -3.32
N LYS A 30 22.49 4.87 -3.11
CA LYS A 30 21.32 4.32 -3.83
C LYS A 30 20.12 5.29 -3.80
N SER A 31 19.88 5.93 -2.65
CA SER A 31 18.81 6.89 -2.42
C SER A 31 18.96 8.16 -3.27
N ARG A 32 20.18 8.66 -3.44
CA ARG A 32 20.45 9.85 -4.28
C ARG A 32 20.10 9.58 -5.75
N ILE A 33 20.42 8.40 -6.28
CA ILE A 33 20.09 8.06 -7.67
C ILE A 33 18.59 7.85 -7.86
N MET A 34 17.93 7.22 -6.90
CA MET A 34 16.47 7.07 -6.92
C MET A 34 15.79 8.44 -6.94
N PHE A 35 16.25 9.38 -6.10
CA PHE A 35 15.75 10.76 -6.06
C PHE A 35 16.00 11.52 -7.38
N LEU A 36 17.18 11.39 -7.98
CA LEU A 36 17.49 12.01 -9.27
C LEU A 36 16.62 11.44 -10.41
N LYS A 37 16.34 10.13 -10.39
CA LYS A 37 15.42 9.50 -11.35
C LYS A 37 13.98 9.97 -11.11
N PHE A 38 13.55 10.07 -9.86
CA PHE A 38 12.22 10.56 -9.48
C PHE A 38 11.97 11.98 -9.99
N LYS A 39 12.93 12.91 -9.76
CA LYS A 39 12.85 14.29 -10.25
C LYS A 39 12.78 14.41 -11.79
N LYS A 40 13.23 13.40 -12.53
CA LYS A 40 13.13 13.41 -14.00
C LYS A 40 11.78 12.89 -14.50
N ASN A 41 11.03 12.17 -13.66
CA ASN A 41 9.74 11.61 -14.03
C ASN A 41 8.60 12.61 -13.76
N LYS A 42 8.09 13.26 -14.82
CA LYS A 42 7.01 14.26 -14.73
C LYS A 42 5.75 13.70 -14.08
N ILE A 43 5.38 12.45 -14.38
CA ILE A 43 4.19 11.79 -13.83
C ILE A 43 4.34 11.62 -12.32
N ALA A 44 5.53 11.20 -11.87
CA ALA A 44 5.82 11.02 -10.45
C ALA A 44 5.77 12.35 -9.68
N ILE A 45 6.24 13.44 -10.28
CA ILE A 45 6.15 14.79 -9.68
C ILE A 45 4.69 15.24 -9.59
N ILE A 46 3.90 15.08 -10.66
CA ILE A 46 2.47 15.46 -10.64
C ILE A 46 1.74 14.70 -9.54
N GLY A 47 1.93 13.39 -9.44
CA GLY A 47 1.35 12.56 -8.38
C GLY A 47 1.77 13.04 -6.98
N LEU A 48 3.05 13.35 -6.79
CA LEU A 48 3.55 13.88 -5.52
C LEU A 48 2.89 15.21 -5.15
N VAL A 49 2.72 16.12 -6.11
CA VAL A 49 2.07 17.42 -5.87
C VAL A 49 0.61 17.21 -5.46
N ILE A 50 -0.14 16.35 -6.18
CA ILE A 50 -1.54 16.04 -5.86
C ILE A 50 -1.66 15.47 -4.44
N ILE A 51 -0.85 14.46 -4.11
CA ILE A 51 -0.85 13.84 -2.77
C ILE A 51 -0.48 14.87 -1.70
N SER A 52 0.52 15.72 -1.97
CA SER A 52 0.95 16.75 -1.02
C SER A 52 -0.17 17.76 -0.75
N ILE A 53 -0.92 18.16 -1.78
CA ILE A 53 -2.08 19.04 -1.62
C ILE A 53 -3.15 18.37 -0.78
N LEU A 54 -3.49 17.11 -1.04
CA LEU A 54 -4.51 16.38 -0.26
C LEU A 54 -4.11 16.21 1.21
N ILE A 55 -2.85 15.87 1.47
CA ILE A 55 -2.33 15.77 2.83
C ILE A 55 -2.35 17.14 3.52
N PHE A 56 -1.95 18.19 2.81
CA PHE A 56 -1.99 19.56 3.33
C PHE A 56 -3.41 20.00 3.68
N THR A 57 -4.39 19.79 2.79
CA THR A 57 -5.79 20.14 3.08
C THR A 57 -6.34 19.37 4.26
N GLY A 58 -6.02 18.07 4.37
CA GLY A 58 -6.42 17.25 5.51
C GLY A 58 -5.79 17.70 6.83
N ILE A 59 -4.48 18.00 6.86
CA ILE A 59 -3.78 18.44 8.07
C ILE A 59 -4.28 19.81 8.52
N PHE A 60 -4.35 20.78 7.61
CA PHE A 60 -4.72 22.16 7.91
C PHE A 60 -6.23 22.42 7.83
N ALA A 61 -7.07 21.37 7.89
CA ALA A 61 -8.53 21.52 7.78
C ALA A 61 -9.12 22.53 8.78
N ASP A 62 -8.63 22.57 10.02
CA ASP A 62 -9.13 23.52 11.04
C ASP A 62 -8.85 25.00 10.69
N PHE A 63 -7.88 25.26 9.81
CA PHE A 63 -7.54 26.61 9.35
C PHE A 63 -8.15 26.93 7.97
N ILE A 64 -8.33 25.91 7.14
CA ILE A 64 -8.87 26.06 5.78
C ILE A 64 -10.40 26.14 5.79
N ALA A 65 -11.06 25.40 6.69
CA ALA A 65 -12.50 25.36 6.77
C ALA A 65 -13.05 26.65 7.41
N PRO A 66 -13.88 27.43 6.71
CA PRO A 66 -14.38 28.72 7.21
C PRO A 66 -15.48 28.55 8.27
N GLN A 67 -16.16 27.40 8.30
CA GLN A 67 -17.34 27.13 9.11
C GLN A 67 -17.27 25.74 9.75
N SER A 68 -18.03 25.53 10.83
CA SER A 68 -18.19 24.21 11.46
C SER A 68 -18.75 23.18 10.46
N TYR A 69 -18.14 21.99 10.41
CA TYR A 69 -18.58 20.91 9.53
C TYR A 69 -19.71 20.05 10.13
N ARG A 70 -19.98 20.20 11.43
CA ARG A 70 -20.96 19.40 12.18
C ARG A 70 -22.24 20.16 12.53
N GLU A 71 -22.13 21.46 12.81
CA GLU A 71 -23.26 22.26 13.27
C GLU A 71 -24.33 22.40 12.18
N GLN A 72 -25.55 22.04 12.53
CA GLN A 72 -26.70 22.11 11.64
C GLN A 72 -27.42 23.46 11.80
N ASN A 73 -27.86 24.02 10.69
CA ASN A 73 -28.62 25.28 10.67
C ASN A 73 -29.71 25.19 9.59
N LEU A 74 -30.87 24.60 9.96
CA LEU A 74 -31.97 24.33 9.03
C LEU A 74 -32.47 25.56 8.23
N PRO A 75 -32.51 26.79 8.80
CA PRO A 75 -32.79 28.00 8.03
C PRO A 75 -31.86 28.24 6.84
N LEU A 76 -30.62 27.76 6.92
CA LEU A 76 -29.61 27.89 5.87
C LEU A 76 -29.56 26.67 4.95
N LYS A 77 -30.55 25.76 4.94
CA LYS A 77 -30.53 24.55 4.10
C LYS A 77 -30.52 24.87 2.60
N ASN A 78 -29.82 24.05 1.82
CA ASN A 78 -29.82 24.08 0.34
C ASN A 78 -29.55 25.46 -0.28
N GLN A 79 -28.69 26.26 0.34
CA GLN A 79 -28.28 27.54 -0.23
C GLN A 79 -27.28 27.33 -1.36
N SER A 80 -27.41 28.15 -2.40
CA SER A 80 -26.45 28.22 -3.50
C SER A 80 -25.09 28.78 -3.02
N PRO A 81 -24.01 28.57 -3.79
CA PRO A 81 -22.70 29.15 -3.51
C PRO A 81 -22.74 30.66 -3.23
N SER A 82 -22.08 31.10 -2.17
CA SER A 82 -21.98 32.51 -1.75
C SER A 82 -20.62 32.81 -1.11
N SER A 83 -20.33 34.09 -0.83
CA SER A 83 -19.09 34.49 -0.16
C SER A 83 -18.91 33.85 1.23
N ASN A 84 -20.03 33.62 1.94
CA ASN A 84 -20.05 33.00 3.26
C ASN A 84 -20.02 31.47 3.18
N PHE A 85 -20.61 30.90 2.12
CA PHE A 85 -20.66 29.47 1.85
C PHE A 85 -20.13 29.19 0.45
N TRP A 86 -18.82 29.04 0.29
CA TRP A 86 -18.16 28.97 -1.03
C TRP A 86 -18.78 27.94 -1.97
N PHE A 87 -19.20 26.79 -1.45
CA PHE A 87 -19.87 25.73 -2.21
C PHE A 87 -21.34 25.54 -1.83
N GLY A 88 -21.92 26.50 -1.11
CA GLY A 88 -23.29 26.40 -0.58
C GLY A 88 -23.40 25.52 0.66
N THR A 89 -24.64 25.14 0.98
CA THR A 89 -24.99 24.33 2.15
C THR A 89 -25.77 23.08 1.78
N ASP A 90 -25.67 22.05 2.62
CA ASP A 90 -26.43 20.80 2.43
C ASP A 90 -27.87 20.89 2.98
N GLU A 91 -28.59 19.78 2.91
CA GLU A 91 -29.98 19.65 3.38
C GLU A 91 -30.17 19.93 4.88
N PHE A 92 -29.09 19.91 5.66
CA PHE A 92 -29.06 20.24 7.09
C PHE A 92 -28.48 21.63 7.37
N GLY A 93 -28.19 22.41 6.31
CA GLY A 93 -27.62 23.76 6.41
C GLY A 93 -26.14 23.79 6.79
N ARG A 94 -25.41 22.68 6.63
CA ARG A 94 -23.97 22.61 6.90
C ARG A 94 -23.16 23.10 5.70
N CYS A 95 -22.03 23.77 5.94
CA CYS A 95 -21.16 24.25 4.87
C CYS A 95 -20.51 23.10 4.09
N ILE A 96 -20.80 22.99 2.79
CA ILE A 96 -20.31 21.89 1.93
C ILE A 96 -18.78 21.94 1.80
N PHE A 97 -18.20 23.13 1.64
CA PHE A 97 -16.74 23.28 1.52
C PHE A 97 -16.03 22.77 2.78
N SER A 98 -16.47 23.19 3.98
CA SER A 98 -15.93 22.67 5.24
C SER A 98 -16.07 21.16 5.34
N ARG A 99 -17.21 20.59 4.93
CA ARG A 99 -17.43 19.13 4.93
C ARG A 99 -16.47 18.40 4.00
N ILE A 100 -16.14 18.94 2.83
CA ILE A 100 -15.17 18.35 1.90
C ILE A 100 -13.76 18.38 2.52
N VAL A 101 -13.36 19.51 3.11
CA VAL A 101 -12.03 19.68 3.71
C VAL A 101 -11.83 18.75 4.91
N TYR A 102 -12.81 18.68 5.82
CA TYR A 102 -12.77 17.72 6.94
C TYR A 102 -12.95 16.27 6.46
N GLY A 103 -13.72 16.03 5.40
CA GLY A 103 -13.84 14.73 4.75
C GLY A 103 -12.50 14.22 4.27
N ALA A 104 -11.70 15.06 3.60
CA ALA A 104 -10.34 14.69 3.19
C ALA A 104 -9.46 14.25 4.38
N ARG A 105 -9.54 14.95 5.53
CA ARG A 105 -8.85 14.56 6.77
C ARG A 105 -9.28 13.18 7.27
N ILE A 106 -10.60 12.91 7.27
CA ILE A 106 -11.16 11.64 7.73
C ILE A 106 -10.75 10.50 6.79
N SER A 107 -10.95 10.67 5.49
CA SER A 107 -10.62 9.65 4.48
C SER A 107 -9.13 9.32 4.47
N LEU A 108 -8.24 10.32 4.64
CA LEU A 108 -6.79 10.07 4.77
C LEU A 108 -6.46 9.23 6.01
N LYS A 109 -7.05 9.54 7.17
CA LYS A 109 -6.86 8.75 8.40
C LYS A 109 -7.32 7.31 8.20
N VAL A 110 -8.51 7.12 7.64
CA VAL A 110 -9.07 5.79 7.42
C VAL A 110 -8.23 4.99 6.42
N ALA A 111 -7.87 5.60 5.29
CA ALA A 111 -7.04 4.96 4.25
C ALA A 111 -5.71 4.44 4.81
N ILE A 112 -4.98 5.29 5.55
CA ILE A 112 -3.65 4.95 6.07
C ILE A 112 -3.75 3.91 7.18
N ILE A 113 -4.62 4.11 8.16
CA ILE A 113 -4.67 3.27 9.36
C ILE A 113 -5.25 1.89 9.03
N SER A 114 -6.39 1.82 8.35
CA SER A 114 -7.04 0.54 8.03
C SER A 114 -6.18 -0.32 7.11
N THR A 115 -5.65 0.28 6.03
CA THR A 115 -4.75 -0.42 5.10
C THR A 115 -3.46 -0.84 5.78
N GLY A 116 -2.87 0.01 6.63
CA GLY A 116 -1.68 -0.33 7.39
C GLY A 116 -1.89 -1.57 8.27
N ILE A 117 -3.01 -1.63 9.01
CA ILE A 117 -3.37 -2.78 9.83
C ILE A 117 -3.61 -4.02 8.96
N SER A 118 -4.37 -3.91 7.86
CA SER A 118 -4.59 -5.03 6.93
C SER A 118 -3.29 -5.59 6.36
N VAL A 119 -2.37 -4.72 5.95
CA VAL A 119 -1.08 -5.10 5.37
C VAL A 119 -0.23 -5.78 6.43
N LEU A 120 -0.17 -5.26 7.66
CA LEU A 120 0.58 -5.88 8.75
C LEU A 120 0.07 -7.28 9.07
N ILE A 121 -1.25 -7.43 9.25
CA ILE A 121 -1.89 -8.73 9.50
C ILE A 121 -1.61 -9.68 8.33
N GLY A 122 -1.81 -9.20 7.09
CA GLY A 122 -1.61 -10.00 5.89
C GLY A 122 -0.16 -10.45 5.71
N ILE A 123 0.81 -9.55 5.93
CA ILE A 123 2.24 -9.87 5.89
C ILE A 123 2.58 -10.97 6.88
N ILE A 124 2.15 -10.84 8.14
CA ILE A 124 2.46 -11.82 9.18
C ILE A 124 1.85 -13.18 8.85
N ILE A 125 0.53 -13.22 8.61
CA ILE A 125 -0.19 -14.47 8.37
C ILE A 125 0.29 -15.14 7.08
N GLY A 126 0.34 -14.39 5.98
CA GLY A 126 0.72 -14.92 4.67
C GLY A 126 2.18 -15.38 4.62
N SER A 127 3.08 -14.70 5.34
CA SER A 127 4.49 -15.11 5.38
C SER A 127 4.70 -16.39 6.18
N ILE A 128 4.06 -16.51 7.34
CA ILE A 128 4.13 -17.71 8.18
C ILE A 128 3.51 -18.90 7.44
N SER A 129 2.33 -18.72 6.84
CA SER A 129 1.63 -19.75 6.03
C SER A 129 2.50 -20.23 4.85
N ALA A 130 3.10 -19.31 4.07
CA ALA A 130 3.93 -19.67 2.92
C ALA A 130 5.25 -20.38 3.28
N TYR A 131 5.90 -19.93 4.36
CA TYR A 131 7.24 -20.38 4.72
C TYR A 131 7.21 -21.76 5.38
N TYR A 132 6.39 -21.93 6.41
CA TYR A 132 6.36 -23.15 7.21
C TYR A 132 5.47 -24.25 6.58
N GLY A 133 4.42 -23.88 5.87
CA GLY A 133 3.52 -24.85 5.24
C GLY A 133 2.81 -25.76 6.27
N GLY A 134 2.47 -26.98 5.83
CA GLY A 134 1.91 -28.03 6.69
C GLY A 134 0.47 -27.77 7.13
N PHE A 135 0.12 -28.30 8.31
CA PHE A 135 -1.26 -28.24 8.84
C PHE A 135 -1.71 -26.80 9.17
N LEU A 136 -0.80 -25.96 9.69
CA LEU A 136 -1.10 -24.55 9.96
C LEU A 136 -1.44 -23.79 8.67
N ASP A 137 -0.72 -24.05 7.58
CA ASP A 137 -1.03 -23.45 6.27
C ASP A 137 -2.43 -23.86 5.79
N GLN A 138 -2.81 -25.13 5.94
CA GLN A 138 -4.15 -25.62 5.57
C GLN A 138 -5.27 -24.87 6.31
N ILE A 139 -5.13 -24.70 7.64
CA ILE A 139 -6.11 -23.95 8.44
C ILE A 139 -6.16 -22.49 8.00
N LEU A 140 -5.00 -21.84 7.84
CA LEU A 140 -4.93 -20.42 7.48
C LEU A 140 -5.51 -20.16 6.09
N VAL A 141 -5.26 -21.05 5.12
CA VAL A 141 -5.85 -20.96 3.77
C VAL A 141 -7.36 -21.10 3.84
N VAL A 142 -7.89 -22.07 4.57
CA VAL A 142 -9.35 -22.21 4.74
C VAL A 142 -9.96 -20.96 5.39
N LEU A 143 -9.33 -20.42 6.43
CA LEU A 143 -9.79 -19.18 7.06
C LEU A 143 -9.80 -18.00 6.07
N MET A 144 -8.74 -17.86 5.27
CA MET A 144 -8.65 -16.86 4.21
C MET A 144 -9.76 -17.06 3.17
N ASP A 145 -10.03 -18.29 2.76
CA ASP A 145 -11.04 -18.62 1.74
C ASP A 145 -12.45 -18.31 2.24
N VAL A 146 -12.76 -18.65 3.50
CA VAL A 146 -14.06 -18.34 4.13
C VAL A 146 -14.27 -16.82 4.23
N MET A 147 -13.25 -16.07 4.65
CA MET A 147 -13.34 -14.61 4.76
C MET A 147 -13.48 -13.94 3.39
N TRP A 148 -12.79 -14.43 2.36
CA TRP A 148 -12.83 -13.86 1.02
C TRP A 148 -14.07 -14.27 0.20
N ALA A 149 -14.82 -15.28 0.65
CA ALA A 149 -16.08 -15.67 0.05
C ALA A 149 -17.18 -14.61 0.23
N PHE A 150 -17.09 -13.78 1.28
CA PHE A 150 -18.02 -12.69 1.51
C PHE A 150 -17.61 -11.43 0.73
N PRO A 151 -18.56 -10.73 0.10
CA PRO A 151 -18.29 -9.40 -0.45
C PRO A 151 -17.74 -8.46 0.65
N THR A 152 -16.60 -7.84 0.39
CA THR A 152 -15.84 -7.03 1.38
C THR A 152 -16.69 -5.95 2.04
N ILE A 153 -17.57 -5.31 1.26
CA ILE A 153 -18.49 -4.28 1.77
C ILE A 153 -19.52 -4.86 2.75
N LEU A 154 -20.09 -6.04 2.46
CA LEU A 154 -21.06 -6.70 3.33
C LEU A 154 -20.40 -7.13 4.64
N LEU A 155 -19.20 -7.72 4.55
CA LEU A 155 -18.43 -8.09 5.73
C LEU A 155 -18.13 -6.87 6.61
N SER A 156 -17.71 -5.77 5.99
CA SER A 156 -17.42 -4.54 6.72
C SER A 156 -18.68 -3.94 7.37
N LEU A 157 -19.82 -3.92 6.66
CA LEU A 157 -21.10 -3.44 7.20
C LEU A 157 -21.54 -4.24 8.43
N VAL A 158 -21.43 -5.57 8.38
CA VAL A 158 -21.77 -6.43 9.52
C VAL A 158 -20.87 -6.13 10.72
N ILE A 159 -19.56 -5.96 10.51
CA ILE A 159 -18.63 -5.62 11.59
C ILE A 159 -18.97 -4.25 12.20
N VAL A 160 -19.26 -3.23 11.38
CA VAL A 160 -19.67 -1.91 11.86
C VAL A 160 -20.99 -2.00 12.63
N ALA A 161 -21.96 -2.78 12.14
CA ALA A 161 -23.24 -2.96 12.81
C ALA A 161 -23.11 -3.63 14.20
N ILE A 162 -22.18 -4.58 14.34
CA ILE A 162 -21.93 -5.28 15.61
C ILE A 162 -21.18 -4.38 16.60
N ILE A 163 -20.13 -3.67 16.16
CA ILE A 163 -19.32 -2.82 17.04
C ILE A 163 -20.05 -1.51 17.39
N GLY A 164 -20.91 -1.04 16.49
CA GLY A 164 -21.60 0.25 16.55
C GLY A 164 -20.96 1.29 15.64
N ALA A 165 -21.75 2.28 15.19
CA ALA A 165 -21.30 3.30 14.24
C ALA A 165 -20.27 4.26 14.87
N SER A 166 -19.01 4.10 14.48
CA SER A 166 -17.93 5.03 14.85
C SER A 166 -16.81 4.97 13.83
N LEU A 167 -15.97 6.02 13.79
CA LEU A 167 -14.79 6.06 12.92
C LEU A 167 -13.85 4.87 13.18
N ASN A 168 -13.69 4.49 14.45
CA ASN A 168 -12.84 3.36 14.84
C ASN A 168 -13.42 2.03 14.35
N SER A 169 -14.74 1.87 14.43
CA SER A 169 -15.43 0.68 13.94
C SER A 169 -15.25 0.51 12.43
N VAL A 170 -15.34 1.60 11.66
CA VAL A 170 -15.07 1.60 10.21
C VAL A 170 -13.62 1.19 9.93
N ILE A 171 -12.65 1.76 10.64
CA ILE A 171 -11.23 1.39 10.49
C ILE A 171 -11.02 -0.10 10.73
N ILE A 172 -11.58 -0.65 11.81
CA ILE A 172 -11.47 -2.07 12.17
C ILE A 172 -12.15 -2.95 11.11
N ALA A 173 -13.35 -2.57 10.68
CA ALA A 173 -14.11 -3.32 9.68
C ALA A 173 -13.36 -3.43 8.35
N ILE A 174 -12.84 -2.31 7.85
CA ILE A 174 -12.01 -2.29 6.64
C ILE A 174 -10.74 -3.13 6.87
N ALA A 175 -10.06 -2.93 8.01
CA ALA A 175 -8.82 -3.63 8.31
C ALA A 175 -8.98 -5.18 8.26
N LEU A 176 -10.04 -5.68 8.90
CA LEU A 176 -10.39 -7.09 8.98
C LEU A 176 -10.98 -7.65 7.67
N SER A 177 -11.47 -6.80 6.78
CA SER A 177 -12.02 -7.26 5.50
C SER A 177 -10.97 -7.35 4.39
N TYR A 178 -9.91 -6.52 4.44
CA TYR A 178 -8.89 -6.48 3.38
C TYR A 178 -7.62 -7.30 3.66
N TRP A 179 -7.36 -7.74 4.90
CA TRP A 179 -6.08 -8.41 5.23
C TRP A 179 -5.83 -9.68 4.39
N VAL A 180 -6.88 -10.40 3.99
CA VAL A 180 -6.77 -11.63 3.19
C VAL A 180 -6.14 -11.38 1.83
N GLN A 181 -6.47 -10.25 1.20
CA GLN A 181 -5.90 -9.87 -0.10
C GLN A 181 -4.38 -9.73 -0.01
N TYR A 182 -3.90 -9.04 1.04
CA TYR A 182 -2.47 -8.86 1.27
C TYR A 182 -1.78 -10.15 1.73
N ALA A 183 -2.45 -10.98 2.53
CA ALA A 183 -1.97 -12.29 2.96
C ALA A 183 -1.71 -13.22 1.77
N ARG A 184 -2.66 -13.29 0.84
CA ARG A 184 -2.51 -14.11 -0.38
C ARG A 184 -1.40 -13.58 -1.29
N LEU A 185 -1.31 -12.26 -1.42
CA LEU A 185 -0.29 -11.62 -2.25
C LEU A 185 1.12 -11.90 -1.71
N ILE A 186 1.38 -11.66 -0.42
CA ILE A 186 2.69 -11.95 0.17
C ILE A 186 2.98 -13.45 0.14
N ARG A 187 1.97 -14.30 0.36
CA ARG A 187 2.10 -15.76 0.33
C ARG A 187 2.61 -16.22 -1.04
N GLY A 188 2.00 -15.73 -2.12
CA GLY A 188 2.45 -16.01 -3.49
C GLY A 188 3.89 -15.58 -3.75
N GLN A 189 4.27 -14.39 -3.25
CA GLN A 189 5.65 -13.89 -3.38
C GLN A 189 6.66 -14.76 -2.60
N ILE A 190 6.35 -15.14 -1.36
CA ILE A 190 7.22 -16.01 -0.56
C ILE A 190 7.34 -17.40 -1.19
N LEU A 191 6.24 -17.99 -1.67
CA LEU A 191 6.28 -19.28 -2.36
C LEU A 191 7.12 -19.25 -3.63
N SER A 192 7.13 -18.13 -4.36
CA SER A 192 8.00 -17.94 -5.53
C SER A 192 9.47 -17.79 -5.12
N LEU A 193 9.75 -16.97 -4.11
CA LEU A 193 11.12 -16.61 -3.73
C LEU A 193 11.83 -17.69 -2.91
N LYS A 194 11.10 -18.55 -2.19
CA LYS A 194 11.69 -19.55 -1.28
C LYS A 194 12.53 -20.63 -1.99
N ASN A 195 12.32 -20.82 -3.29
CA ASN A 195 13.02 -21.80 -4.12
C ASN A 195 14.16 -21.18 -4.95
N GLU A 196 14.47 -19.90 -4.72
CA GLU A 196 15.56 -19.21 -5.43
C GLU A 196 16.94 -19.62 -4.90
N LEU A 197 17.94 -19.63 -5.81
CA LEU A 197 19.32 -20.05 -5.52
C LEU A 197 19.95 -19.33 -4.34
N TYR A 198 19.67 -18.03 -4.17
CA TYR A 198 20.25 -17.26 -3.06
C TYR A 198 19.71 -17.72 -1.70
N ILE A 199 18.48 -18.23 -1.64
CA ILE A 199 17.90 -18.79 -0.41
C ILE A 199 18.51 -20.15 -0.11
N GLU A 200 18.69 -21.00 -1.13
CA GLU A 200 19.35 -22.30 -0.99
C GLU A 200 20.77 -22.14 -0.45
N VAL A 201 21.57 -21.25 -1.05
CA VAL A 201 22.92 -20.93 -0.58
C VAL A 201 22.90 -20.39 0.85
N THR A 202 21.97 -19.49 1.18
CA THR A 202 21.84 -18.93 2.53
C THR A 202 21.54 -20.02 3.57
N ARG A 203 20.71 -21.01 3.21
CA ARG A 203 20.43 -22.17 4.05
C ARG A 203 21.66 -23.06 4.22
N SER A 204 22.41 -23.33 3.14
CA SER A 204 23.65 -24.10 3.20
C SER A 204 24.74 -23.46 4.08
N LEU A 205 24.71 -22.13 4.23
CA LEU A 205 25.57 -21.38 5.14
C LEU A 205 25.13 -21.45 6.62
N GLY A 206 24.05 -22.18 6.94
CA GLY A 206 23.57 -22.39 8.31
C GLY A 206 22.65 -21.30 8.85
N ALA A 207 22.06 -20.47 7.98
CA ALA A 207 21.07 -19.48 8.41
C ALA A 207 19.82 -20.17 8.97
N ASN A 208 19.32 -19.70 10.12
CA ASN A 208 18.06 -20.18 10.68
C ASN A 208 16.85 -19.66 9.90
N ASP A 209 15.71 -20.34 10.06
CA ASP A 209 14.46 -20.03 9.36
C ASP A 209 13.98 -18.59 9.53
N SER A 210 14.08 -18.07 10.75
CA SER A 210 13.69 -16.68 11.05
C SER A 210 14.55 -15.67 10.29
N THR A 211 15.86 -15.92 10.18
CA THR A 211 16.77 -15.10 9.38
C THR A 211 16.41 -15.15 7.91
N ILE A 212 16.17 -16.36 7.37
CA ILE A 212 15.77 -16.53 5.96
C ILE A 212 14.46 -15.79 5.68
N LEU A 213 13.44 -15.96 6.53
CA LEU A 213 12.14 -15.35 6.35
C LEU A 213 12.18 -13.83 6.46
N TRP A 214 12.65 -13.29 7.59
CA TRP A 214 12.51 -11.85 7.89
C TRP A 214 13.62 -10.99 7.26
N LYS A 215 14.82 -11.52 7.04
CA LYS A 215 15.95 -10.75 6.47
C LYS A 215 16.16 -10.97 4.97
N HIS A 216 15.74 -12.11 4.42
CA HIS A 216 15.99 -12.43 3.01
C HIS A 216 14.71 -12.50 2.17
N LEU A 217 13.68 -13.22 2.61
CA LEU A 217 12.45 -13.38 1.82
C LEU A 217 11.56 -12.15 1.89
N LEU A 218 11.17 -11.74 3.11
CA LEU A 218 10.16 -10.70 3.29
C LEU A 218 10.55 -9.35 2.65
N PRO A 219 11.79 -8.84 2.78
CA PRO A 219 12.17 -7.57 2.16
C PRO A 219 12.08 -7.58 0.63
N ASN A 220 12.22 -8.75 0.01
CA ASN A 220 12.05 -8.92 -1.44
C ASN A 220 10.59 -9.16 -1.83
N ALA A 221 9.83 -9.86 -0.99
CA ALA A 221 8.44 -10.20 -1.21
C ALA A 221 7.47 -9.02 -1.02
N ILE A 222 7.84 -8.01 -0.23
CA ILE A 222 6.95 -6.90 0.15
C ILE A 222 6.69 -5.90 -1.00
N ILE A 223 7.51 -5.89 -2.05
CA ILE A 223 7.46 -4.86 -3.11
C ILE A 223 6.07 -4.81 -3.77
N PRO A 224 5.49 -5.93 -4.27
CA PRO A 224 4.15 -5.90 -4.85
C PRO A 224 3.05 -5.61 -3.81
N VAL A 225 3.28 -5.96 -2.55
CA VAL A 225 2.34 -5.70 -1.45
C VAL A 225 2.22 -4.20 -1.18
N VAL A 226 3.32 -3.46 -1.19
CA VAL A 226 3.29 -1.99 -1.06
C VAL A 226 2.51 -1.37 -2.21
N VAL A 227 2.72 -1.83 -3.44
CA VAL A 227 1.97 -1.34 -4.61
C VAL A 227 0.47 -1.64 -4.45
N ALA A 228 0.11 -2.86 -4.10
CA ALA A 228 -1.29 -3.23 -3.86
C ALA A 228 -1.91 -2.41 -2.72
N ALA A 229 -1.16 -2.14 -1.64
CA ALA A 229 -1.62 -1.32 -0.53
C ALA A 229 -1.96 0.10 -0.97
N THR A 230 -1.17 0.71 -1.86
CA THR A 230 -1.49 2.05 -2.39
C THR A 230 -2.80 2.08 -3.18
N LEU A 231 -3.12 1.01 -3.91
CA LEU A 231 -4.42 0.89 -4.59
C LEU A 231 -5.54 0.62 -3.59
N GLY A 232 -5.28 -0.24 -2.59
CA GLY A 232 -6.23 -0.57 -1.54
C GLY A 232 -6.60 0.61 -0.66
N MET A 233 -5.71 1.59 -0.47
CA MET A 233 -6.05 2.87 0.17
C MET A 233 -7.19 3.59 -0.55
N GLY A 234 -7.21 3.57 -1.89
CA GLY A 234 -8.32 4.13 -2.67
C GLY A 234 -9.62 3.40 -2.43
N SER A 235 -9.58 2.06 -2.41
CA SER A 235 -10.75 1.22 -2.09
C SER A 235 -11.27 1.45 -0.67
N ALA A 236 -10.36 1.65 0.30
CA ALA A 236 -10.72 1.97 1.69
C ALA A 236 -11.45 3.31 1.80
N ILE A 237 -11.03 4.34 1.04
CA ILE A 237 -11.71 5.65 1.01
C ILE A 237 -13.12 5.51 0.44
N VAL A 238 -13.29 4.78 -0.66
CA VAL A 238 -14.62 4.57 -1.26
C VAL A 238 -15.55 3.82 -0.32
N LEU A 239 -15.03 2.81 0.35
CA LEU A 239 -15.81 2.03 1.32
C LEU A 239 -16.19 2.89 2.54
N GLU A 240 -15.26 3.70 3.05
CA GLU A 240 -15.52 4.67 4.12
C GLU A 240 -16.65 5.63 3.76
N ALA A 241 -16.62 6.19 2.55
CA ALA A 241 -17.65 7.11 2.06
C ALA A 241 -19.03 6.46 1.87
N THR A 242 -19.12 5.13 1.91
CA THR A 242 -20.38 4.40 1.77
C THR A 242 -21.10 4.18 3.12
N PHE A 243 -20.38 4.29 4.25
CA PHE A 243 -20.96 4.18 5.60
C PHE A 243 -21.59 5.49 6.06
#